data_AF-A0A258B5M6-F1
#
_entry.id   AF-A0A258B5M6-F1
#
_cell.length_a   1.000
_cell.length_b   1.000
_cell.length_c   1.000
_cell.angle_alpha   90.00
_cell.angle_beta   90.00
_cell.angle_gamma   90.00
#
_symmetry.space_group_name_H-M   'P 1'
#
loop_
_entity.id
_entity.type
_entity.pdbx_description
1 polymer ?
#
loop_
_entity_poly.entity_id
_entity_poly.type
_entity_poly.pdbx_seq_one_letter_code
_entity_poly.pdbx_strand_id
1 'polypeptide(L)'
;MNLMQLLRHYSVSLAIISLLTLGLAGCKSVTTNDTVDYKSAGAVRGPNLAYPPDLITAQADRRYIVQDGTATMSEYNAAVNKSVQTRKNVMTGIPGMRIARDGERRWLVVEKPAAELYPQIKDFWQENGFLLVIDSPSTGIMETDWAENRSKIPQDFIRSTLGKAIDSLYDTGERDKYKTRLEVSKPGETEIYITQRGALEVCTTDSTGACISTIWTARPNDPELEAVFLARLMERLGMTQEQAKAQVAVPLGPKTPKAKLIQDGVNTAHIEMAAGFDRAWRDTGLALDRSNFTVEDRNRANGIYYVRYVNPKDLGDTKGFFTNLFSSKDDSSLKAKKY
;
A
#
# COMPACT_ATOMS: atom_id res chain seq x y z
N MET A 1 -5.52 71.88 9.11
CA MET A 1 -4.51 71.09 9.86
C MET A 1 -4.46 69.60 9.46
N ASN A 2 -4.97 69.19 8.29
CA ASN A 2 -4.97 67.78 7.84
C ASN A 2 -4.03 67.47 6.66
N LEU A 3 -3.58 68.48 5.91
CA LEU A 3 -2.76 68.26 4.71
C LEU A 3 -1.32 67.82 5.04
N MET A 4 -0.73 68.38 6.10
CA MET A 4 0.64 68.01 6.54
C MET A 4 0.71 66.60 7.15
N GLN A 5 -0.36 66.10 7.76
CA GLN A 5 -0.39 64.74 8.30
C GLN A 5 -0.48 63.69 7.19
N LEU A 6 -1.30 63.94 6.17
CA LEU A 6 -1.38 63.08 4.97
C LEU A 6 -0.03 63.01 4.24
N LEU A 7 0.62 64.14 4.00
CA LEU A 7 1.96 64.17 3.39
C LEU A 7 3.02 63.41 4.20
N ARG A 8 2.94 63.47 5.53
CA ARG A 8 3.85 62.73 6.43
C ARG A 8 3.61 61.22 6.41
N HIS A 9 2.35 60.78 6.24
CA HIS A 9 2.05 59.37 6.08
C HIS A 9 2.52 58.83 4.72
N TYR A 10 2.33 59.58 3.63
CA TYR A 10 2.81 59.15 2.31
C TYR A 10 4.34 59.08 2.23
N SER A 11 5.07 60.01 2.86
CA SER A 11 6.54 59.97 2.88
C SER A 11 7.10 58.81 3.71
N VAL A 12 6.45 58.46 4.83
CA VAL A 12 6.82 57.29 5.65
C VAL A 12 6.55 55.99 4.90
N SER A 13 5.40 55.88 4.20
CA SER A 13 5.07 54.70 3.38
C SER A 13 6.09 54.48 2.26
N LEU A 14 6.50 55.56 1.56
CA LEU A 14 7.51 55.49 0.51
C LEU A 14 8.88 55.08 1.05
N ALA A 15 9.28 55.56 2.24
CA ALA A 15 10.54 55.18 2.87
C ALA A 15 10.56 53.70 3.29
N ILE A 16 9.44 53.16 3.79
CA ILE A 16 9.32 51.75 4.17
C ILE A 16 9.40 50.85 2.92
N ILE A 17 8.76 51.25 1.81
CA ILE A 17 8.81 50.50 0.55
C ILE A 17 10.22 50.51 -0.04
N SER A 18 10.96 51.63 0.02
CA SER A 18 12.35 51.66 -0.43
C SER A 18 13.29 50.82 0.46
N LEU A 19 13.02 50.75 1.76
CA LEU A 19 13.83 49.94 2.68
C LEU A 19 13.60 48.44 2.45
N LEU A 20 12.36 48.06 2.09
CA LEU A 20 12.02 46.68 1.78
C LEU A 20 12.63 46.21 0.45
N THR A 21 12.73 47.08 -0.57
CA THR A 21 13.34 46.71 -1.86
C THR A 21 14.85 46.57 -1.79
N LEU A 22 15.56 47.30 -0.91
CA LEU A 22 16.99 47.09 -0.67
C LEU A 22 17.29 45.77 0.08
N GLY A 23 16.33 45.23 0.85
CA GLY A 23 16.48 43.96 1.56
C GLY A 23 16.52 42.72 0.64
N LEU A 24 15.86 42.78 -0.53
CA LEU A 24 15.80 41.65 -1.47
C LEU A 24 17.02 41.53 -2.39
N ALA A 25 17.92 42.52 -2.45
CA ALA A 25 19.14 42.45 -3.25
C ALA A 25 20.30 41.69 -2.56
N GLY A 26 20.10 41.19 -1.34
CA GLY A 26 21.14 40.53 -0.53
C GLY A 26 21.28 39.01 -0.71
N CYS A 27 20.42 38.34 -1.46
CA CYS A 27 20.54 36.90 -1.69
C CYS A 27 21.52 36.58 -2.84
N LYS A 28 22.82 36.78 -2.62
CA LYS A 28 23.84 36.12 -3.45
C LYS A 28 24.07 34.70 -2.91
N SER A 29 23.60 33.72 -3.66
CA SER A 29 23.99 32.31 -3.46
C SER A 29 25.48 32.19 -3.74
N VAL A 30 26.28 32.03 -2.69
CA VAL A 30 27.71 31.70 -2.80
C VAL A 30 27.79 30.22 -3.14
N THR A 31 27.61 29.89 -4.42
CA THR A 31 28.02 28.58 -4.93
C THR A 31 29.53 28.65 -5.12
N THR A 32 30.28 28.12 -4.17
CA THR A 32 31.72 27.90 -4.33
C THR A 32 31.90 26.85 -5.42
N ASN A 33 32.07 27.29 -6.67
CA ASN A 33 32.54 26.45 -7.76
C ASN A 33 34.05 26.34 -7.61
N ASP A 34 34.48 25.46 -6.71
CA ASP A 34 35.89 25.07 -6.63
C ASP A 34 36.16 24.16 -7.83
N THR A 35 36.42 24.77 -8.98
CA THR A 35 36.81 24.04 -10.19
C THR A 35 38.22 23.53 -9.99
N VAL A 36 38.35 22.36 -9.38
CA VAL A 36 39.61 21.63 -9.31
C VAL A 36 40.05 21.34 -10.76
N ASP A 37 41.22 21.84 -11.15
CA ASP A 37 41.72 21.71 -12.52
C ASP A 37 42.33 20.31 -12.74
N TYR A 38 41.46 19.34 -13.01
CA TYR A 38 41.84 17.95 -13.29
C TYR A 38 42.67 17.79 -14.58
N LYS A 39 42.73 18.79 -15.46
CA LYS A 39 43.51 18.70 -16.71
C LYS A 39 45.01 18.72 -16.44
N SER A 40 45.43 19.40 -15.37
CA SER A 40 46.85 19.48 -14.99
C SER A 40 47.41 18.15 -14.45
N ALA A 41 46.55 17.29 -13.88
CA ALA A 41 46.96 16.01 -13.30
C ALA A 41 47.27 14.91 -14.35
N GLY A 42 46.72 15.01 -15.56
CA GLY A 42 46.95 14.04 -16.65
C GLY A 42 48.25 14.26 -17.44
N ALA A 43 48.93 15.40 -17.24
CA ALA A 43 50.14 15.74 -17.99
C ALA A 43 51.41 15.07 -17.43
N VAL A 44 51.40 14.61 -16.18
CA VAL A 44 52.53 13.92 -15.55
C VAL A 44 52.31 12.41 -15.65
N ARG A 45 52.51 11.85 -16.85
CA ARG A 45 52.61 10.40 -17.01
C ARG A 45 53.94 9.94 -16.40
N GLY A 46 53.88 9.21 -15.30
CA GLY A 46 55.06 8.59 -14.69
C GLY A 46 55.74 7.60 -15.66
N PRO A 47 57.05 7.35 -15.51
CA PRO A 47 57.78 6.46 -16.42
C PRO A 47 57.20 5.04 -16.38
N ASN A 48 56.95 4.48 -17.57
CA ASN A 48 56.43 3.11 -17.71
C ASN A 48 57.52 2.13 -17.26
N LEU A 49 57.31 1.46 -16.12
CA LEU A 49 58.26 0.46 -15.62
C LEU A 49 58.20 -0.78 -16.52
N ALA A 50 59.29 -1.06 -17.23
CA ALA A 50 59.43 -2.28 -18.01
C ALA A 50 59.67 -3.48 -17.07
N TYR A 51 58.86 -4.53 -17.23
CA TYR A 51 58.93 -5.73 -16.41
C TYR A 51 59.97 -6.73 -16.95
N PRO A 52 60.81 -7.35 -16.10
CA PRO A 52 61.72 -8.42 -16.50
C PRO A 52 60.98 -9.75 -16.75
N PRO A 53 61.52 -10.66 -17.59
CA PRO A 53 60.79 -11.76 -18.21
C PRO A 53 60.38 -12.96 -17.32
N ASP A 54 60.53 -12.91 -16.00
CA ASP A 54 60.26 -14.07 -15.10
C ASP A 54 59.30 -13.80 -13.93
N LEU A 55 58.49 -12.73 -13.99
CA LEU A 55 57.46 -12.44 -12.98
C LEU A 55 56.05 -12.55 -13.56
N ILE A 56 55.33 -13.59 -13.16
CA ILE A 56 53.86 -13.64 -13.29
C ILE A 56 53.24 -12.55 -12.41
N THR A 57 52.68 -11.52 -13.03
CA THR A 57 52.05 -10.40 -12.33
C THR A 57 50.62 -10.75 -11.91
N ALA A 58 50.25 -10.41 -10.68
CA ALA A 58 48.85 -10.35 -10.30
C ALA A 58 48.14 -9.32 -11.20
N GLN A 59 47.07 -9.75 -11.88
CA GLN A 59 46.26 -8.86 -12.72
C GLN A 59 45.86 -7.63 -11.91
N ALA A 60 46.15 -6.43 -12.43
CA ALA A 60 45.65 -5.19 -11.83
C ALA A 60 44.12 -5.27 -11.73
N ASP A 61 43.56 -4.93 -10.57
CA ASP A 61 42.12 -4.93 -10.34
C ASP A 61 41.43 -4.08 -11.41
N ARG A 62 40.58 -4.73 -12.22
CA ARG A 62 39.93 -4.14 -13.40
C ARG A 62 39.09 -2.90 -13.10
N ARG A 63 38.82 -2.63 -11.81
CA ARG A 63 38.12 -1.44 -11.32
C ARG A 63 38.88 -0.13 -11.53
N TYR A 64 40.19 -0.16 -11.80
CA TYR A 64 41.02 1.05 -11.95
C TYR A 64 41.57 1.26 -13.37
N ILE A 65 41.10 0.50 -14.36
CA ILE A 65 41.50 0.68 -15.76
C ILE A 65 40.65 1.80 -16.36
N VAL A 66 41.25 2.98 -16.54
CA VAL A 66 40.63 4.07 -17.30
C VAL A 66 40.85 3.78 -18.79
N GLN A 67 39.76 3.65 -19.57
CA GLN A 67 39.84 3.56 -21.03
C GLN A 67 40.38 4.89 -21.57
N ASP A 68 41.61 4.89 -22.08
CA ASP A 68 42.21 6.07 -22.74
C ASP A 68 41.55 6.21 -24.12
N GLY A 69 40.65 7.18 -24.25
CA GLY A 69 39.89 7.45 -25.47
C GLY A 69 39.75 8.94 -25.69
N THR A 70 39.95 9.38 -26.93
CA THR A 70 39.73 10.78 -27.32
C THR A 70 38.23 11.05 -27.37
N ALA A 71 37.68 11.78 -26.40
CA ALA A 71 36.27 12.13 -26.38
C ALA A 71 35.98 13.21 -27.43
N THR A 72 35.26 12.87 -28.51
CA THR A 72 34.79 13.86 -29.49
C THR A 72 33.47 14.49 -29.03
N MET A 73 33.27 15.78 -29.32
CA MET A 73 32.07 16.54 -28.91
C MET A 73 30.77 15.96 -29.50
N SER A 74 30.88 15.25 -30.63
CA SER A 74 29.81 14.47 -31.25
C SER A 74 29.37 13.26 -30.41
N GLU A 75 30.32 12.55 -29.80
CA GLU A 75 30.03 11.42 -28.91
C GLU A 75 29.41 11.90 -27.58
N TYR A 76 29.84 13.06 -27.08
CA TYR A 76 29.21 13.67 -25.90
C TYR A 76 27.75 14.03 -26.15
N ASN A 77 27.43 14.69 -27.27
CA ASN A 77 26.02 15.00 -27.58
C ASN A 77 25.18 13.75 -27.83
N ALA A 78 25.75 12.71 -28.45
CA ALA A 78 25.09 11.42 -28.61
C ALA A 78 24.84 10.73 -27.26
N ALA A 79 25.80 10.77 -26.34
CA ALA A 79 25.67 10.24 -24.98
C ALA A 79 24.70 11.06 -24.11
N VAL A 80 24.68 12.39 -24.25
CA VAL A 80 23.72 13.27 -23.56
C VAL A 80 22.31 12.99 -24.05
N ASN A 81 22.07 12.90 -25.36
CA ASN A 81 20.75 12.55 -25.91
C ASN A 81 20.31 11.14 -25.49
N LYS A 82 21.24 10.17 -25.42
CA LYS A 82 20.97 8.82 -24.92
C LYS A 82 20.67 8.84 -23.41
N SER A 83 21.35 9.67 -22.62
CA SER A 83 21.12 9.81 -21.17
C SER A 83 19.82 10.57 -20.83
N VAL A 84 19.35 11.48 -21.69
CA VAL A 84 18.03 12.15 -21.56
C VAL A 84 16.89 11.18 -21.87
N GLN A 85 17.09 10.25 -22.81
CA GLN A 85 16.18 9.13 -23.03
C GLN A 85 16.21 8.11 -21.88
N THR A 86 17.39 7.78 -21.34
CA THR A 86 17.52 6.88 -20.17
C THR A 86 16.93 7.50 -18.90
N ARG A 87 16.98 8.83 -18.71
CA ARG A 87 16.30 9.52 -17.59
C ARG A 87 14.81 9.72 -17.77
N LYS A 88 14.26 9.44 -18.96
CA LYS A 88 12.80 9.35 -19.17
C LYS A 88 12.24 7.99 -18.75
N ASN A 89 13.08 6.97 -18.69
CA ASN A 89 12.85 5.79 -17.87
C ASN A 89 13.37 6.06 -16.46
N VAL A 90 12.60 6.84 -15.71
CA VAL A 90 12.60 6.70 -14.25
C VAL A 90 12.47 5.21 -13.98
N MET A 91 13.46 4.65 -13.30
CA MET A 91 13.50 3.27 -12.85
C MET A 91 12.16 2.94 -12.20
N THR A 92 11.30 2.30 -12.99
CA THR A 92 9.97 1.88 -12.62
C THR A 92 10.18 0.82 -11.54
N GLY A 93 9.68 1.08 -10.33
CA GLY A 93 9.66 0.08 -9.27
C GLY A 93 9.19 -1.24 -9.86
N ILE A 94 10.02 -2.27 -9.74
CA ILE A 94 9.84 -3.66 -10.22
C ILE A 94 8.94 -3.80 -11.47
N PRO A 95 9.50 -4.21 -12.63
CA PRO A 95 8.68 -4.59 -13.79
C PRO A 95 7.56 -5.54 -13.35
N GLY A 96 6.32 -5.13 -13.60
CA GLY A 96 5.14 -5.98 -13.39
C GLY A 96 4.32 -5.77 -12.12
N MET A 97 4.45 -4.65 -11.39
CA MET A 97 3.52 -4.31 -10.29
C MET A 97 2.66 -3.07 -10.59
N ARG A 98 1.32 -3.22 -10.50
CA ARG A 98 0.38 -2.12 -10.72
C ARG A 98 -0.89 -2.22 -9.86
N ILE A 99 -1.46 -1.09 -9.47
CA ILE A 99 -2.81 -1.04 -8.89
C ILE A 99 -3.86 -1.07 -10.01
N ALA A 100 -4.74 -2.07 -9.98
CA ALA A 100 -5.96 -2.13 -10.78
C ALA A 100 -7.16 -1.68 -9.94
N ARG A 101 -8.18 -1.14 -10.61
CA ARG A 101 -9.35 -0.54 -9.94
C ARG A 101 -10.64 -0.88 -10.68
N ASP A 102 -11.71 -0.99 -9.90
CA ASP A 102 -13.06 -1.16 -10.41
C ASP A 102 -14.09 -0.62 -9.42
N GLY A 103 -14.77 0.47 -9.79
CA GLY A 103 -15.66 1.21 -8.89
C GLY A 103 -14.95 1.64 -7.61
N GLU A 104 -15.46 1.16 -6.47
CA GLU A 104 -14.91 1.43 -5.12
C GLU A 104 -13.75 0.50 -4.72
N ARG A 105 -13.29 -0.39 -5.61
CA ARG A 105 -12.32 -1.45 -5.30
C ARG A 105 -10.99 -1.12 -5.95
N ARG A 106 -9.90 -1.43 -5.23
CA ARG A 106 -8.53 -1.40 -5.73
C ARG A 106 -7.81 -2.67 -5.31
N TRP A 107 -6.98 -3.23 -6.18
CA TRP A 107 -6.19 -4.43 -5.91
C TRP A 107 -4.82 -4.33 -6.57
N LEU A 108 -3.86 -5.06 -6.03
CA LEU A 108 -2.51 -5.11 -6.56
C LEU A 108 -2.41 -6.22 -7.60
N VAL A 109 -1.89 -5.92 -8.78
CA VAL A 109 -1.54 -6.91 -9.80
C VAL A 109 -0.03 -7.03 -9.84
N VAL A 110 0.46 -8.27 -9.74
CA VAL A 110 1.89 -8.60 -9.74
C VAL A 110 2.17 -9.68 -10.78
N GLU A 111 3.13 -9.44 -11.67
CA GLU A 111 3.65 -10.40 -12.65
C GLU A 111 4.58 -11.44 -11.98
N LYS A 112 4.04 -12.16 -10.99
CA LYS A 112 4.67 -13.33 -10.38
C LYS A 112 3.64 -14.44 -10.10
N PRO A 113 4.07 -15.71 -10.06
CA PRO A 113 3.21 -16.81 -9.62
C PRO A 113 2.74 -16.65 -8.17
N ALA A 114 1.48 -17.00 -7.89
CA ALA A 114 0.91 -16.92 -6.56
C ALA A 114 1.68 -17.75 -5.52
N ALA A 115 2.25 -18.88 -5.92
CA ALA A 115 3.06 -19.75 -5.06
C ALA A 115 4.33 -19.05 -4.52
N GLU A 116 4.89 -18.10 -5.27
CA GLU A 116 6.07 -17.32 -4.83
C GLU A 116 5.67 -16.11 -3.98
N LEU A 117 4.50 -15.53 -4.25
CA LEU A 117 3.99 -14.36 -3.54
C LEU A 117 3.37 -14.73 -2.20
N TYR A 118 2.77 -15.91 -2.08
CA TYR A 118 2.05 -16.33 -0.88
C TYR A 118 2.93 -16.28 0.39
N PRO A 119 4.16 -16.84 0.41
CA PRO A 119 5.05 -16.74 1.57
C PRO A 119 5.43 -15.29 1.88
N GLN A 120 5.72 -14.47 0.86
CA GLN A 120 6.10 -13.06 1.05
C GLN A 120 4.97 -12.24 1.68
N ILE A 121 3.72 -12.50 1.30
CA ILE A 121 2.54 -11.82 1.86
C ILE A 121 2.26 -12.32 3.28
N LYS A 122 2.48 -13.61 3.55
CA LYS A 122 2.39 -14.15 4.91
C LYS A 122 3.40 -13.48 5.83
N ASP A 123 4.66 -13.41 5.41
CA ASP A 123 5.73 -12.75 6.16
C ASP A 123 5.41 -11.27 6.35
N PHE A 124 4.89 -10.59 5.31
CA PHE A 124 4.42 -9.22 5.41
C PHE A 124 3.41 -9.00 6.54
N TRP A 125 2.41 -9.86 6.69
CA TRP A 125 1.43 -9.71 7.78
C TRP A 125 2.08 -9.92 9.15
N GLN A 126 2.93 -10.93 9.29
CA GLN A 126 3.65 -11.23 10.54
C GLN A 126 4.63 -10.12 10.93
N GLU A 127 5.39 -9.59 9.96
CA GLU A 127 6.30 -8.45 10.13
C GLU A 127 5.55 -7.17 10.54
N ASN A 128 4.32 -6.99 10.06
CA ASN A 128 3.44 -5.89 10.47
C ASN A 128 2.72 -6.16 11.81
N GLY A 129 3.03 -7.25 12.51
CA GLY A 129 2.50 -7.57 13.84
C GLY A 129 1.12 -8.23 13.84
N PHE A 130 0.64 -8.70 12.70
CA PHE A 130 -0.62 -9.44 12.60
C PHE A 130 -0.39 -10.94 12.77
N LEU A 131 -1.20 -11.55 13.63
CA LEU A 131 -1.35 -13.00 13.68
C LEU A 131 -2.30 -13.44 12.57
N LEU A 132 -2.07 -14.61 11.95
CA LEU A 132 -2.98 -15.18 10.96
C LEU A 132 -3.85 -16.23 11.62
N VAL A 133 -5.18 -16.02 11.58
CA VAL A 133 -6.19 -16.99 12.05
C VAL A 133 -6.58 -17.97 10.94
N ILE A 134 -6.45 -17.54 9.68
CA ILE A 134 -6.60 -18.40 8.51
C ILE A 134 -5.32 -18.26 7.66
N ASP A 135 -4.72 -19.40 7.36
CA ASP A 135 -3.59 -19.52 6.45
C ASP A 135 -3.86 -20.73 5.54
N SER A 136 -4.41 -20.47 4.35
CA SER A 136 -4.74 -21.49 3.37
C SER A 136 -4.06 -21.21 2.03
N PRO A 137 -2.85 -21.78 1.80
CA PRO A 137 -2.16 -21.70 0.51
C PRO A 137 -2.97 -22.29 -0.65
N SER A 138 -3.72 -23.37 -0.37
CA SER A 138 -4.55 -24.07 -1.37
C SER A 138 -5.65 -23.17 -1.92
N THR A 139 -6.32 -22.40 -1.06
CA THR A 139 -7.36 -21.45 -1.46
C THR A 139 -6.79 -20.07 -1.76
N GLY A 140 -5.49 -19.81 -1.54
CA GLY A 140 -4.89 -18.49 -1.69
C GLY A 140 -5.48 -17.42 -0.77
N ILE A 141 -5.99 -17.82 0.41
CA ILE A 141 -6.66 -16.92 1.36
C ILE A 141 -5.87 -16.90 2.66
N MET A 142 -5.62 -15.68 3.16
CA MET A 142 -5.10 -15.42 4.49
C MET A 142 -6.08 -14.50 5.22
N GLU A 143 -6.26 -14.70 6.52
CA GLU A 143 -7.04 -13.80 7.38
C GLU A 143 -6.26 -13.52 8.65
N THR A 144 -6.13 -12.25 9.00
CA THR A 144 -5.49 -11.83 10.25
C THR A 144 -6.43 -12.04 11.43
N ASP A 145 -5.90 -12.05 12.65
CA ASP A 145 -6.71 -11.84 13.84
C ASP A 145 -7.22 -10.39 13.89
N TRP A 146 -8.20 -10.14 14.74
CA TRP A 146 -8.60 -8.78 15.12
C TRP A 146 -7.45 -8.10 15.85
N ALA A 147 -6.89 -7.06 15.22
CA ALA A 147 -5.94 -6.18 15.87
C ALA A 147 -6.70 -4.99 16.46
N GLU A 148 -6.59 -4.78 17.76
CA GLU A 148 -6.90 -3.48 18.35
C GLU A 148 -5.97 -2.45 17.74
N ASN A 149 -6.52 -1.27 17.40
CA ASN A 149 -5.76 -0.14 16.87
C ASN A 149 -4.88 0.49 17.97
N ARG A 150 -3.98 -0.29 18.57
CA ARG A 150 -3.09 0.09 19.66
C ARG A 150 -1.66 -0.33 19.30
N SER A 151 -0.86 0.71 19.02
CA SER A 151 0.56 0.82 19.39
C SER A 151 1.63 -0.07 18.73
N LYS A 152 1.37 -0.83 17.65
CA LYS A 152 2.43 -1.59 16.94
C LYS A 152 2.54 -1.40 15.42
N ILE A 153 1.81 -0.45 14.85
CA ILE A 153 2.08 0.02 13.50
C ILE A 153 3.13 1.15 13.60
N PRO A 154 4.30 1.08 12.92
CA PRO A 154 5.31 2.14 12.95
C PRO A 154 4.66 3.51 12.74
N GLN A 155 4.74 4.35 13.78
CA GLN A 155 3.90 5.52 13.98
C GLN A 155 4.22 6.69 13.03
N ASP A 156 5.29 6.58 12.24
CA ASP A 156 5.82 7.72 11.49
C ASP A 156 4.97 8.13 10.28
N PHE A 157 4.13 7.23 9.74
CA PHE A 157 3.43 7.53 8.47
C PHE A 157 1.94 7.90 8.60
N ILE A 158 1.15 7.25 9.47
CA ILE A 158 -0.31 7.50 9.59
C ILE A 158 -0.61 8.98 9.95
N ARG A 159 0.28 9.61 10.71
CA ARG A 159 0.17 11.02 11.13
C ARG A 159 0.35 12.03 9.99
N SER A 160 1.02 11.65 8.91
CA SER A 160 1.40 12.56 7.81
C SER A 160 0.41 12.56 6.64
N THR A 161 -0.41 11.52 6.49
CA THR A 161 -1.33 11.37 5.35
C THR A 161 -2.81 11.53 5.66
N LEU A 162 -3.22 11.37 6.91
CA LEU A 162 -4.59 11.68 7.32
C LEU A 162 -4.62 13.09 7.93
N GLY A 163 -5.16 14.04 7.18
CA GLY A 163 -5.29 15.43 7.63
C GLY A 163 -6.01 15.54 8.96
N LYS A 164 -5.36 16.18 9.94
CA LYS A 164 -5.89 16.94 11.10
C LYS A 164 -7.19 16.48 11.81
N ALA A 165 -7.54 15.20 11.76
CA ALA A 165 -8.76 14.67 12.37
C ALA A 165 -8.52 13.54 13.38
N ILE A 166 -7.27 13.30 13.79
CA ILE A 166 -6.93 12.26 14.77
C ILE A 166 -6.30 12.90 16.02
N ASP A 167 -7.07 13.78 16.66
CA ASP A 167 -6.78 14.35 17.98
C ASP A 167 -7.62 13.60 19.01
N SER A 168 -7.07 12.54 19.61
CA SER A 168 -7.41 12.00 20.95
C SER A 168 -6.91 10.56 21.08
N LEU A 169 -5.73 10.41 21.66
CA LEU A 169 -5.09 9.14 21.98
C LEU A 169 -5.62 8.59 23.32
N TYR A 170 -6.74 7.87 23.28
CA TYR A 170 -7.15 6.82 24.22
C TYR A 170 -8.10 5.88 23.46
N ASP A 171 -8.16 4.60 23.86
CA ASP A 171 -8.96 3.51 23.29
C ASP A 171 -9.99 3.97 22.25
N THR A 172 -9.67 3.84 20.96
CA THR A 172 -10.64 4.28 19.93
C THR A 172 -11.87 3.38 19.90
N GLY A 173 -11.87 2.28 20.67
CA GLY A 173 -12.91 1.26 20.59
C GLY A 173 -12.97 0.67 19.19
N GLU A 174 -11.88 0.69 18.43
CA GLU A 174 -11.83 0.17 17.06
C GLU A 174 -10.89 -1.03 16.96
N ARG A 175 -11.40 -2.09 16.35
CA ARG A 175 -10.61 -3.28 15.97
C ARG A 175 -10.74 -3.49 14.49
N ASP A 176 -9.63 -3.89 13.88
CA ASP A 176 -9.57 -4.17 12.45
C ASP A 176 -9.01 -5.57 12.17
N LYS A 177 -9.59 -6.20 11.17
CA LYS A 177 -9.17 -7.49 10.65
C LYS A 177 -9.03 -7.40 9.15
N TYR A 178 -7.98 -8.02 8.60
CA TYR A 178 -7.70 -8.01 7.18
C TYR A 178 -7.82 -9.40 6.59
N LYS A 179 -8.47 -9.48 5.44
CA LYS A 179 -8.54 -10.69 4.62
C LYS A 179 -7.79 -10.45 3.31
N THR A 180 -6.81 -11.29 3.03
CA THR A 180 -6.02 -11.24 1.80
C THR A 180 -6.40 -12.41 0.91
N ARG A 181 -6.63 -12.14 -0.38
CA ARG A 181 -6.97 -13.14 -1.38
C ARG A 181 -6.05 -12.99 -2.58
N LEU A 182 -5.44 -14.10 -2.98
CA LEU A 182 -4.64 -14.22 -4.20
C LEU A 182 -5.47 -14.94 -5.27
N GLU A 183 -5.60 -14.29 -6.43
CA GLU A 183 -6.23 -14.84 -7.63
C GLU A 183 -5.24 -14.90 -8.78
N VAL A 184 -5.13 -16.06 -9.42
CA VAL A 184 -4.32 -16.19 -10.64
C VAL A 184 -5.17 -15.72 -11.83
N SER A 185 -4.87 -14.54 -12.35
CA SER A 185 -5.56 -13.95 -13.51
C SER A 185 -5.13 -14.67 -14.78
N LYS A 186 -3.81 -14.78 -14.98
CA LYS A 186 -3.16 -15.42 -16.12
C LYS A 186 -1.92 -16.18 -15.63
N PRO A 187 -1.34 -17.11 -16.41
CA PRO A 187 -0.07 -17.73 -16.07
C PRO A 187 0.99 -16.65 -15.80
N GLY A 188 1.54 -16.64 -14.59
CA GLY A 188 2.54 -15.64 -14.16
C GLY A 188 1.98 -14.29 -13.71
N GLU A 189 0.66 -14.06 -13.70
CA GLU A 189 0.04 -12.83 -13.18
C GLU A 189 -0.91 -13.16 -12.01
N THR A 190 -0.63 -12.57 -10.85
CA THR A 190 -1.43 -12.72 -9.63
C THR A 190 -2.06 -11.40 -9.22
N GLU A 191 -3.35 -11.42 -8.96
CA GLU A 191 -4.11 -10.31 -8.37
C GLU A 191 -4.23 -10.54 -6.86
N ILE A 192 -3.88 -9.53 -6.08
CA ILE A 192 -3.87 -9.54 -4.61
C ILE A 192 -4.91 -8.54 -4.13
N TYR A 193 -5.93 -9.05 -3.46
CA TYR A 193 -7.01 -8.30 -2.84
C TYR A 193 -6.79 -8.24 -1.34
N ILE A 194 -6.86 -7.04 -0.75
CA ILE A 194 -6.88 -6.86 0.71
C ILE A 194 -8.23 -6.23 1.04
N THR A 195 -9.02 -6.93 1.86
CA THR A 195 -10.30 -6.43 2.38
C THR A 195 -10.19 -6.19 3.87
N GLN A 196 -10.59 -5.00 4.31
CA GLN A 196 -10.65 -4.67 5.73
C GLN A 196 -12.05 -4.94 6.27
N ARG A 197 -12.13 -5.46 7.50
CA ARG A 197 -13.34 -5.52 8.32
C ARG A 197 -13.05 -4.85 9.64
N GLY A 198 -13.98 -4.02 10.10
CA GLY A 198 -13.81 -3.32 11.35
C GLY A 198 -14.91 -3.62 12.35
N ALA A 199 -14.61 -3.43 13.63
CA ALA A 199 -15.54 -3.50 14.73
C ALA A 199 -15.39 -2.26 15.60
N LEU A 200 -16.54 -1.72 16.04
CA LEU A 200 -16.67 -0.59 16.93
C LEU A 200 -17.25 -1.05 18.27
N GLU A 201 -16.60 -0.66 19.34
CA GLU A 201 -17.08 -0.83 20.69
C GLU A 201 -18.20 0.17 20.97
N VAL A 202 -19.43 -0.34 21.03
CA VAL A 202 -20.61 0.46 21.31
C VAL A 202 -21.04 0.19 22.73
N CYS A 203 -21.26 1.25 23.51
CA CYS A 203 -21.80 1.08 24.84
C CYS A 203 -23.32 0.83 24.80
N THR A 204 -23.73 -0.21 25.50
CA THR A 204 -25.14 -0.49 25.83
C THR A 204 -25.53 0.36 27.03
N THR A 205 -26.48 1.27 26.82
CA THR A 205 -26.97 2.17 27.86
C THR A 205 -28.21 1.62 28.56
N ASP A 206 -28.38 1.91 29.85
CA ASP A 206 -29.64 1.67 30.55
C ASP A 206 -30.71 2.73 30.20
N SER A 207 -31.88 2.64 30.84
CA SER A 207 -32.94 3.65 30.74
C SER A 207 -32.54 5.03 31.28
N THR A 208 -31.40 5.14 31.98
CA THR A 208 -30.86 6.40 32.50
C THR A 208 -29.78 7.01 31.60
N GLY A 209 -29.41 6.32 30.51
CA GLY A 209 -28.36 6.75 29.58
C GLY A 209 -26.94 6.43 30.06
N ALA A 210 -26.79 5.71 31.18
CA ALA A 210 -25.50 5.31 31.72
C ALA A 210 -24.98 4.07 31.00
N CYS A 211 -23.68 4.06 30.71
CA CYS A 211 -23.00 2.96 30.04
C CYS A 211 -22.88 1.74 30.98
N ILE A 212 -23.58 0.63 30.68
CA ILE A 212 -23.58 -0.58 31.53
C ILE A 212 -22.56 -1.62 31.05
N SER A 213 -22.46 -1.80 29.74
CA SER A 213 -21.61 -2.81 29.12
C SER A 213 -21.26 -2.44 27.69
N THR A 214 -20.10 -2.85 27.22
CA THR A 214 -19.68 -2.62 25.84
C THR A 214 -19.84 -3.87 24.99
N ILE A 215 -20.34 -3.67 23.76
CA ILE A 215 -20.47 -4.74 22.76
C ILE A 215 -19.73 -4.31 21.49
N TRP A 216 -19.05 -5.28 20.87
CA TRP A 216 -18.39 -5.06 19.58
C TRP A 216 -19.42 -5.20 18.46
N THR A 217 -19.66 -4.11 17.74
CA THR A 217 -20.58 -4.06 16.60
C THR A 217 -19.79 -3.91 15.31
N ALA A 218 -20.26 -4.51 14.21
CA ALA A 218 -19.58 -4.43 12.92
C ALA A 218 -19.63 -2.99 12.37
N ARG A 219 -18.48 -2.47 11.93
CA ARG A 219 -18.38 -1.17 11.26
C ARG A 219 -18.28 -1.35 9.74
N PRO A 220 -18.72 -0.38 8.94
CA PRO A 220 -18.48 -0.39 7.49
C PRO A 220 -16.99 -0.52 7.16
N ASN A 221 -16.68 -1.22 6.08
CA ASN A 221 -15.29 -1.35 5.63
C ASN A 221 -14.73 0.01 5.21
N ASP A 222 -13.45 0.25 5.51
CA ASP A 222 -12.71 1.46 5.20
C ASP A 222 -11.73 1.22 4.03
N PRO A 223 -12.03 1.74 2.81
CA PRO A 223 -11.16 1.59 1.64
C PRO A 223 -9.81 2.27 1.78
N GLU A 224 -9.65 3.24 2.68
CA GLU A 224 -8.38 3.93 2.90
C GLU A 224 -7.41 3.05 3.69
N LEU A 225 -7.91 2.26 4.64
CA LEU A 225 -7.10 1.24 5.31
C LEU A 225 -6.65 0.14 4.34
N GLU A 226 -7.53 -0.29 3.43
CA GLU A 226 -7.16 -1.22 2.35
C GLU A 226 -6.04 -0.63 1.48
N ALA A 227 -6.13 0.66 1.14
CA ALA A 227 -5.12 1.37 0.35
C ALA A 227 -3.76 1.46 1.05
N VAL A 228 -3.74 1.71 2.37
CA VAL A 228 -2.52 1.78 3.17
C VAL A 228 -1.78 0.44 3.14
N PHE A 229 -2.47 -0.67 3.39
CA PHE A 229 -1.84 -1.99 3.40
C PHE A 229 -1.41 -2.44 2.00
N LEU A 230 -2.16 -2.07 0.95
CA LEU A 230 -1.71 -2.28 -0.43
C LEU A 230 -0.42 -1.52 -0.75
N ALA A 231 -0.30 -0.26 -0.32
CA ALA A 231 0.92 0.52 -0.50
C ALA A 231 2.12 -0.12 0.22
N ARG A 232 1.94 -0.56 1.46
CA ARG A 232 2.99 -1.25 2.22
C ARG A 232 3.39 -2.57 1.61
N LEU A 233 2.43 -3.32 1.08
CA LEU A 233 2.73 -4.55 0.38
C LEU A 233 3.57 -4.27 -0.87
N MET A 234 3.25 -3.23 -1.64
CA MET A 234 4.07 -2.81 -2.77
C MET A 234 5.50 -2.41 -2.34
N GLU A 235 5.64 -1.69 -1.23
CA GLU A 235 6.95 -1.35 -0.65
C GLU A 235 7.74 -2.61 -0.28
N ARG A 236 7.10 -3.58 0.40
CA ARG A 236 7.72 -4.85 0.81
C ARG A 236 8.14 -5.71 -0.38
N LEU A 237 7.37 -5.65 -1.46
CA LEU A 237 7.68 -6.35 -2.70
C LEU A 237 8.81 -5.66 -3.46
N GLY A 238 9.12 -4.39 -3.18
CA GLY A 238 10.30 -3.64 -3.62
C GLY A 238 10.03 -2.40 -4.48
N MET A 239 8.81 -1.85 -4.43
CA MET A 239 8.49 -0.52 -4.97
C MET A 239 8.98 0.58 -4.02
N THR A 240 9.37 1.75 -4.54
CA THR A 240 9.68 2.87 -3.65
C THR A 240 8.42 3.38 -2.96
N GLN A 241 8.58 3.88 -1.74
CA GLN A 241 7.48 4.40 -0.94
C GLN A 241 6.67 5.51 -1.66
N GLU A 242 7.34 6.40 -2.38
CA GLU A 242 6.68 7.47 -3.13
C GLU A 242 5.86 6.92 -4.31
N GLN A 243 6.41 5.94 -5.04
CA GLN A 243 5.72 5.28 -6.15
C GLN A 243 4.50 4.49 -5.66
N ALA A 244 4.63 3.74 -4.56
CA ALA A 244 3.55 2.97 -3.96
C ALA A 244 2.38 3.88 -3.54
N LYS A 245 2.68 4.99 -2.85
CA LYS A 245 1.68 6.00 -2.46
C LYS A 245 0.97 6.62 -3.67
N ALA A 246 1.73 7.01 -4.69
CA ALA A 246 1.17 7.58 -5.92
C ALA A 246 0.20 6.61 -6.61
N GLN A 247 0.49 5.31 -6.60
CA GLN A 247 -0.39 4.31 -7.21
C GLN A 247 -1.70 4.09 -6.43
N VAL A 248 -1.71 4.22 -5.10
CA VAL A 248 -2.94 4.04 -4.31
C VAL A 248 -3.76 5.32 -4.15
N ALA A 249 -3.15 6.50 -4.30
CA ALA A 249 -3.79 7.81 -4.09
C ALA A 249 -4.76 8.24 -5.19
N VAL A 250 -4.77 7.56 -6.34
CA VAL A 250 -5.69 7.91 -7.43
C VAL A 250 -7.14 7.58 -7.03
N PRO A 251 -8.10 8.51 -7.24
CA PRO A 251 -9.49 8.32 -6.83
C PRO A 251 -10.15 7.05 -7.39
N LEU A 252 -11.01 6.45 -6.56
CA LEU A 252 -11.89 5.35 -6.95
C LEU A 252 -13.01 5.86 -7.88
N GLY A 253 -13.46 4.99 -8.79
CA GLY A 253 -14.51 5.31 -9.76
C GLY A 253 -15.93 5.23 -9.19
N PRO A 254 -16.95 5.70 -9.93
CA PRO A 254 -18.34 5.65 -9.48
C PRO A 254 -18.84 4.21 -9.29
N LYS A 255 -19.69 3.99 -8.27
CA LYS A 255 -20.33 2.69 -8.00
C LYS A 255 -21.35 2.39 -9.09
N THR A 256 -21.02 1.48 -10.01
CA THR A 256 -21.96 0.97 -11.01
C THR A 256 -22.49 -0.39 -10.55
N PRO A 257 -23.82 -0.57 -10.41
CA PRO A 257 -24.38 -1.86 -10.03
C PRO A 257 -24.20 -2.86 -11.19
N LYS A 258 -23.40 -3.90 -10.95
CA LYS A 258 -23.08 -4.95 -11.94
C LYS A 258 -23.85 -6.25 -11.75
N ALA A 259 -24.68 -6.32 -10.71
CA ALA A 259 -25.44 -7.51 -10.34
C ALA A 259 -26.91 -7.14 -10.08
N LYS A 260 -27.81 -8.04 -10.46
CA LYS A 260 -29.25 -7.92 -10.23
C LYS A 260 -29.77 -9.22 -9.62
N LEU A 261 -30.65 -9.11 -8.62
CA LEU A 261 -31.37 -10.25 -8.09
C LEU A 261 -32.57 -10.54 -9.01
N ILE A 262 -32.63 -11.75 -9.57
CA ILE A 262 -33.75 -12.24 -10.36
C ILE A 262 -34.48 -13.30 -9.55
N GLN A 263 -35.80 -13.20 -9.50
CA GLN A 263 -36.65 -14.14 -8.79
C GLN A 263 -37.44 -14.96 -9.81
N ASP A 264 -37.08 -16.22 -9.98
CA ASP A 264 -37.67 -17.13 -10.97
C ASP A 264 -38.94 -17.84 -10.45
N GLY A 265 -39.21 -17.73 -9.14
CA GLY A 265 -40.36 -18.37 -8.49
C GLY A 265 -40.36 -18.27 -6.96
N VAL A 266 -41.23 -19.04 -6.31
CA VAL A 266 -41.32 -19.11 -4.85
C VAL A 266 -40.08 -19.84 -4.31
N ASN A 267 -39.24 -19.14 -3.55
CA ASN A 267 -37.95 -19.62 -3.02
C ASN A 267 -36.86 -19.99 -4.06
N THR A 268 -37.03 -19.61 -5.32
CA THR A 268 -36.00 -19.74 -6.36
C THR A 268 -35.61 -18.36 -6.85
N ALA A 269 -34.40 -17.93 -6.51
CA ALA A 269 -33.83 -16.67 -6.97
C ALA A 269 -32.34 -16.89 -7.30
N HIS A 270 -31.85 -16.17 -8.29
CA HIS A 270 -30.44 -16.16 -8.65
C HIS A 270 -29.95 -14.71 -8.82
N ILE A 271 -28.64 -14.52 -8.72
CA ILE A 271 -28.00 -13.23 -8.98
C ILE A 271 -27.44 -13.27 -10.40
N GLU A 272 -28.01 -12.46 -11.28
CA GLU A 272 -27.47 -12.23 -12.62
C GLU A 272 -26.37 -11.17 -12.56
N MET A 273 -25.23 -11.44 -13.17
CA MET A 273 -24.08 -10.52 -13.24
C MET A 273 -23.77 -10.16 -14.69
N ALA A 274 -23.68 -8.86 -14.99
CA ALA A 274 -23.33 -8.36 -16.32
C ALA A 274 -21.80 -8.40 -16.56
N ALA A 275 -21.19 -9.57 -16.41
CA ALA A 275 -19.76 -9.78 -16.55
C ALA A 275 -19.41 -11.19 -17.05
N GLY A 276 -18.27 -11.33 -17.73
CA GLY A 276 -17.76 -12.66 -18.12
C GLY A 276 -17.36 -13.51 -16.90
N PHE A 277 -17.29 -14.83 -17.08
CA PHE A 277 -17.07 -15.80 -15.99
C PHE A 277 -15.90 -15.44 -15.07
N ASP A 278 -14.72 -15.14 -15.63
CA ASP A 278 -13.53 -14.81 -14.83
C ASP A 278 -13.72 -13.57 -13.94
N ARG A 279 -14.53 -12.61 -14.38
CA ARG A 279 -14.85 -11.41 -13.61
C ARG A 279 -15.91 -11.72 -12.55
N ALA A 280 -16.98 -12.39 -12.94
CA ALA A 280 -18.04 -12.82 -12.03
C ALA A 280 -17.48 -13.68 -10.88
N TRP A 281 -16.64 -14.66 -11.19
CA TRP A 281 -15.98 -15.53 -10.22
C TRP A 281 -15.21 -14.76 -9.14
N ARG A 282 -14.41 -13.78 -9.54
CA ARG A 282 -13.64 -12.92 -8.62
C ARG A 282 -14.55 -12.02 -7.80
N ASP A 283 -15.55 -11.42 -8.43
CA ASP A 283 -16.49 -10.53 -7.75
C ASP A 283 -17.35 -11.29 -6.73
N THR A 284 -17.73 -12.54 -7.01
CA THR A 284 -18.38 -13.43 -6.04
C THR A 284 -17.46 -13.74 -4.86
N GLY A 285 -16.19 -14.11 -5.11
CA GLY A 285 -15.22 -14.36 -4.04
C GLY A 285 -15.04 -13.17 -3.10
N LEU A 286 -14.95 -11.97 -3.66
CA LEU A 286 -14.85 -10.73 -2.88
C LEU A 286 -16.15 -10.38 -2.12
N ALA A 287 -17.32 -10.66 -2.72
CA ALA A 287 -18.60 -10.47 -2.04
C ALA A 287 -18.75 -11.45 -0.85
N LEU A 288 -18.29 -12.68 -0.99
CA LEU A 288 -18.20 -13.66 0.11
C LEU A 288 -17.27 -13.15 1.21
N ASP A 289 -16.12 -12.56 0.84
CA ASP A 289 -15.18 -11.96 1.79
C ASP A 289 -15.70 -10.73 2.53
N ARG A 290 -16.73 -10.07 2.01
CA ARG A 290 -17.40 -8.92 2.66
C ARG A 290 -18.68 -9.30 3.41
N SER A 291 -19.08 -10.57 3.35
CA SER A 291 -20.29 -11.09 3.99
C SER A 291 -19.96 -12.12 5.07
N ASN A 292 -20.96 -12.63 5.79
CA ASN A 292 -20.75 -13.58 6.88
C ASN A 292 -20.52 -15.03 6.40
N PHE A 293 -19.95 -15.18 5.20
CA PHE A 293 -19.56 -16.46 4.62
C PHE A 293 -18.05 -16.65 4.73
N THR A 294 -17.65 -17.86 5.12
CA THR A 294 -16.27 -18.32 5.08
C THR A 294 -16.13 -19.30 3.92
N VAL A 295 -15.20 -19.02 3.01
CA VAL A 295 -14.89 -19.93 1.89
C VAL A 295 -14.00 -21.06 2.42
N GLU A 296 -14.49 -22.29 2.39
CA GLU A 296 -13.70 -23.48 2.80
C GLU A 296 -12.86 -24.00 1.64
N ASP A 297 -13.45 -24.06 0.46
CA ASP A 297 -12.81 -24.58 -0.74
C ASP A 297 -13.45 -23.94 -1.98
N ARG A 298 -12.80 -24.08 -3.13
CA ARG A 298 -13.25 -23.52 -4.40
C ARG A 298 -12.77 -24.36 -5.56
N ASN A 299 -13.67 -24.63 -6.49
CA ASN A 299 -13.36 -25.25 -7.76
C ASN A 299 -13.72 -24.29 -8.89
N ARG A 300 -12.71 -23.57 -9.38
CA ARG A 300 -12.88 -22.62 -10.49
C ARG A 300 -13.26 -23.30 -11.81
N ALA A 301 -12.75 -24.51 -12.06
CA ALA A 301 -13.05 -25.23 -13.30
C ALA A 301 -14.55 -25.58 -13.41
N ASN A 302 -15.18 -25.89 -12.29
CA ASN A 302 -16.61 -26.20 -12.22
C ASN A 302 -17.47 -25.00 -11.79
N GLY A 303 -16.86 -23.85 -11.46
CA GLY A 303 -17.58 -22.67 -10.97
C GLY A 303 -18.25 -22.85 -9.60
N ILE A 304 -17.66 -23.65 -8.70
CA ILE A 304 -18.24 -23.99 -7.38
C ILE A 304 -17.43 -23.36 -6.25
N TYR A 305 -18.09 -22.61 -5.37
CA TYR A 305 -17.55 -22.20 -4.07
C TYR A 305 -18.18 -23.05 -2.98
N TYR A 306 -17.37 -23.62 -2.09
CA TYR A 306 -17.84 -24.28 -0.88
C TYR A 306 -17.77 -23.29 0.27
N VAL A 307 -18.92 -22.91 0.82
CA VAL A 307 -19.00 -21.85 1.82
C VAL A 307 -19.67 -22.33 3.11
N ARG A 308 -19.18 -21.78 4.21
CA ARG A 308 -19.74 -21.92 5.53
C ARG A 308 -20.38 -20.60 5.92
N TYR A 309 -21.68 -20.62 6.22
CA TYR A 309 -22.36 -19.42 6.74
C TYR A 309 -22.33 -19.42 8.26
N VAL A 310 -21.91 -18.31 8.86
CA VAL A 310 -22.03 -18.07 10.29
C VAL A 310 -23.13 -17.04 10.51
N ASN A 311 -24.21 -17.45 11.17
CA ASN A 311 -25.30 -16.54 11.53
C ASN A 311 -24.86 -15.66 12.71
N PRO A 312 -24.86 -14.33 12.57
CA PRO A 312 -24.48 -13.43 13.66
C PRO A 312 -25.33 -13.61 14.93
N LYS A 313 -26.59 -14.04 14.78
CA LYS A 313 -27.50 -14.27 15.90
C LYS A 313 -27.15 -15.53 16.70
N ASP A 314 -26.49 -16.49 16.07
CA ASP A 314 -26.11 -17.76 16.70
C ASP A 314 -24.76 -17.64 17.46
N LEU A 315 -24.05 -16.51 17.31
CA LEU A 315 -22.80 -16.23 18.02
C LEU A 315 -22.99 -15.76 19.46
N GLY A 316 -24.23 -15.49 19.90
CA GLY A 316 -24.59 -15.14 21.28
C GLY A 316 -23.95 -13.87 21.82
N ASP A 317 -24.60 -13.21 22.78
CA ASP A 317 -24.00 -12.12 23.55
C ASP A 317 -22.65 -12.59 24.11
N THR A 318 -21.58 -11.86 23.75
CA THR A 318 -20.19 -12.24 23.95
C THR A 318 -19.83 -12.33 25.43
N LYS A 319 -20.10 -13.46 26.07
CA LYS A 319 -19.34 -13.93 27.23
C LYS A 319 -17.97 -14.40 26.72
N GLY A 320 -16.97 -13.54 26.86
CA GLY A 320 -15.56 -13.92 26.93
C GLY A 320 -14.93 -14.47 25.64
N PHE A 321 -14.36 -13.58 24.84
CA PHE A 321 -13.53 -13.90 23.67
C PHE A 321 -12.25 -14.71 24.01
N PHE A 322 -11.97 -14.98 25.30
CA PHE A 322 -10.79 -15.72 25.76
C PHE A 322 -11.11 -17.03 26.53
N THR A 323 -12.38 -17.44 26.67
CA THR A 323 -12.71 -18.59 27.55
C THR A 323 -12.58 -19.96 26.87
N ASN A 324 -12.36 -20.02 25.56
CA ASN A 324 -12.37 -21.29 24.82
C ASN A 324 -11.00 -21.86 24.44
N LEU A 325 -9.89 -21.36 24.99
CA LEU A 325 -8.58 -21.96 24.73
C LEU A 325 -8.33 -23.28 25.50
N PHE A 326 -9.26 -23.73 26.38
CA PHE A 326 -9.06 -24.94 27.20
C PHE A 326 -10.30 -25.82 27.44
N SER A 327 -11.39 -25.71 26.67
CA SER A 327 -12.55 -26.60 26.84
C SER A 327 -12.68 -27.57 25.67
N SER A 328 -12.16 -28.79 25.85
CA SER A 328 -12.55 -29.95 25.07
C SER A 328 -13.98 -30.35 25.48
N LYS A 329 -14.99 -29.83 24.77
CA LYS A 329 -16.35 -30.36 24.83
C LYS A 329 -17.11 -30.10 23.52
N ASP A 330 -17.29 -31.21 22.80
CA ASP A 330 -18.25 -31.56 21.76
C ASP A 330 -19.12 -30.43 21.16
N ASP A 331 -18.57 -29.72 20.16
CA ASP A 331 -19.21 -28.67 19.37
C ASP A 331 -20.12 -29.23 18.25
N SER A 332 -21.00 -30.17 18.60
CA SER A 332 -21.93 -30.75 17.62
C SER A 332 -23.15 -29.87 17.33
N SER A 333 -23.44 -28.86 18.18
CA SER A 333 -24.59 -27.96 18.07
C SER A 333 -24.30 -26.58 17.46
N LEU A 334 -23.02 -26.21 17.25
CA LEU A 334 -22.60 -24.98 16.54
C LEU A 334 -22.25 -25.26 15.06
N LYS A 335 -22.92 -26.23 14.44
CA LYS A 335 -22.64 -26.62 13.05
C LYS A 335 -23.19 -25.59 12.08
N ALA A 336 -22.32 -24.66 11.71
CA ALA A 336 -22.50 -23.80 10.55
C ALA A 336 -22.94 -24.62 9.31
N LYS A 337 -23.94 -24.13 8.58
CA LYS A 337 -24.45 -24.81 7.37
C LYS A 337 -23.41 -24.67 6.25
N LYS A 338 -23.08 -25.81 5.64
CA LYS A 338 -22.29 -25.88 4.41
C LYS A 338 -23.23 -25.70 3.22
N TYR A 339 -22.87 -24.80 2.32
CA TYR A 339 -23.57 -24.52 1.08
C TYR A 339 -22.67 -24.80 -0.12
#